data_AF-A0A9X2V2X9-F1
#
_entry.id   AF-A0A9X2V2X9-F1
#
_cell.length_a   1.000
_cell.length_b   1.000
_cell.length_c   1.000
_cell.angle_alpha   90.00
_cell.angle_beta   90.00
_cell.angle_gamma   90.00
#
_symmetry.space_group_name_H-M   'P 1'
#
loop_
_entity.id
_entity.type
_entity.pdbx_description
1 polymer ?
#
loop_
_entity_poly.entity_id
_entity_poly.type
_entity_poly.pdbx_seq_one_letter_code
_entity_poly.pdbx_strand_id
1 'polypeptide(L)'
;MPTGHFAIGDLSFSFEGSLEELAHCQEIVREIERAEHRLRRASGAEEVVVIYDQDLEGERGTFDKMRLRAYDDDHNYTLDLGVTDTNPLGIYVGYDQNIEVYDRDAGEAWQITPEGDPVQPDADTSEANRREEPTAREADASRGPSSSSTQSTDSPTQSTEPASSEGPSQAEIDRAAEVLLTRVRQQPSEQRVGETTIPDGPLGEKLLGFATYCGRDEGYLSRVLDVKSVSGIGELTVGQVPDVLAMIKDEETLRQNESFEPDTDLPF
;
A
#
# COMPACT_ATOMS: atom_id res chain seq x y z
N MET A 1 6.90 -7.30 34.16
CA MET A 1 5.61 -6.94 33.53
C MET A 1 4.85 -8.24 33.25
N PRO A 2 3.53 -8.26 32.97
CA PRO A 2 2.89 -9.50 32.55
C PRO A 2 3.49 -10.04 31.23
N THR A 3 3.37 -11.34 31.02
CA THR A 3 3.87 -12.02 29.82
C THR A 3 2.70 -12.72 29.12
N GLY A 4 2.55 -12.47 27.82
CA GLY A 4 1.64 -13.19 26.94
C GLY A 4 2.39 -14.22 26.11
N HIS A 5 1.70 -15.29 25.73
CA HIS A 5 2.20 -16.34 24.84
C HIS A 5 1.33 -16.37 23.59
N PHE A 6 1.96 -16.26 22.42
CA PHE A 6 1.29 -16.06 21.14
C PHE A 6 1.86 -17.04 20.10
N ALA A 7 1.09 -17.28 19.05
CA ALA A 7 1.50 -18.11 17.92
C ALA A 7 1.06 -17.47 16.61
N ILE A 8 1.90 -17.62 15.57
CA ILE A 8 1.68 -17.20 14.19
C ILE A 8 2.24 -18.34 13.33
N GLY A 9 1.40 -19.00 12.55
CA GLY A 9 1.75 -20.23 11.84
C GLY A 9 2.32 -21.28 12.79
N ASP A 10 3.55 -21.71 12.52
CA ASP A 10 4.34 -22.65 13.34
C ASP A 10 5.22 -21.95 14.39
N LEU A 11 5.30 -20.61 14.36
CA LEU A 11 6.13 -19.83 15.25
C LEU A 11 5.38 -19.48 16.54
N SER A 12 5.88 -19.97 17.68
CA SER A 12 5.39 -19.61 19.01
C SER A 12 6.39 -18.71 19.73
N PHE A 13 5.89 -17.65 20.36
CA PHE A 13 6.73 -16.66 21.04
C PHE A 13 6.06 -16.12 22.31
N SER A 14 6.86 -15.47 23.14
CA SER A 14 6.39 -14.81 24.36
C SER A 14 6.71 -13.32 24.27
N PHE A 15 5.79 -12.49 24.73
CA PHE A 15 5.95 -11.04 24.76
C PHE A 15 5.75 -10.55 26.19
N GLU A 16 6.72 -9.81 26.72
CA GLU A 16 6.60 -9.14 28.01
C GLU A 16 6.24 -7.67 27.78
N GLY A 17 5.10 -7.24 28.32
CA GLY A 17 4.54 -5.92 28.05
C GLY A 17 3.51 -5.50 29.09
N SER A 18 2.98 -4.29 28.95
CA SER A 18 1.79 -3.83 29.65
C SER A 18 0.56 -4.66 29.26
N LEU A 19 -0.50 -4.62 30.07
CA LEU A 19 -1.76 -5.30 29.71
C LEU A 19 -2.37 -4.77 28.41
N GLU A 20 -2.17 -3.48 28.11
CA GLU A 20 -2.62 -2.85 26.87
C GLU A 20 -1.87 -3.40 25.65
N GLU A 21 -0.55 -3.49 25.72
CA GLU A 21 0.27 -4.10 24.65
C GLU A 21 -0.09 -5.57 24.45
N LEU A 22 -0.31 -6.33 25.54
CA LEU A 22 -0.72 -7.73 25.45
C LEU A 22 -2.10 -7.89 24.80
N ALA A 23 -3.04 -6.99 25.08
CA ALA A 23 -4.34 -6.97 24.43
C ALA A 23 -4.21 -6.65 22.93
N HIS A 24 -3.36 -5.69 22.57
CA HIS A 24 -3.10 -5.34 21.18
C HIS A 24 -2.40 -6.48 20.41
N CYS A 25 -1.41 -7.15 21.03
CA CYS A 25 -0.82 -8.39 20.48
C CYS A 25 -1.88 -9.44 20.17
N GLN A 26 -2.87 -9.61 21.05
CA GLN A 26 -3.97 -10.56 20.85
C GLN A 26 -4.86 -10.19 19.65
N GLU A 27 -5.08 -8.90 19.40
CA GLU A 27 -5.86 -8.43 18.24
C GLU A 27 -5.13 -8.74 16.94
N ILE A 28 -3.84 -8.44 16.86
CA ILE A 28 -3.00 -8.72 15.70
C ILE A 28 -2.95 -10.23 15.42
N VAL A 29 -2.76 -11.05 16.46
CA VAL A 29 -2.76 -12.52 16.31
C VAL A 29 -4.10 -13.02 15.78
N ARG A 30 -5.23 -12.45 16.20
CA ARG A 30 -6.54 -12.82 15.63
C ARG A 30 -6.68 -12.47 14.15
N GLU A 31 -6.08 -11.38 13.69
CA GLU A 31 -6.07 -11.04 12.26
C GLU A 31 -5.22 -12.03 11.47
N ILE A 32 -4.07 -12.41 12.00
CA ILE A 32 -3.20 -13.44 11.43
C ILE A 32 -3.92 -14.79 11.40
N GLU A 33 -4.59 -15.20 12.46
CA GLU A 33 -5.38 -16.44 12.51
C GLU A 33 -6.47 -16.47 11.42
N ARG A 34 -7.08 -15.33 11.08
CA ARG A 34 -8.03 -15.22 9.96
C ARG A 34 -7.34 -15.45 8.61
N ALA A 35 -6.15 -14.88 8.42
CA ALA A 35 -5.35 -15.08 7.21
C ALA A 35 -4.89 -16.55 7.08
N GLU A 36 -4.43 -17.17 8.16
CA GLU A 36 -4.10 -18.60 8.19
C GLU A 36 -5.31 -19.47 7.86
N HIS A 37 -6.47 -19.16 8.43
CA HIS A 37 -7.70 -19.92 8.14
C HIS A 37 -8.08 -19.81 6.66
N ARG A 38 -7.87 -18.65 6.02
CA ARG A 38 -8.02 -18.50 4.57
C ARG A 38 -7.02 -19.36 3.79
N LEU A 39 -5.74 -19.34 4.17
CA LEU A 39 -4.72 -20.16 3.53
C LEU A 39 -5.03 -21.66 3.63
N ARG A 40 -5.41 -22.15 4.81
CA ARG A 40 -5.82 -23.56 5.01
C ARG A 40 -7.03 -23.92 4.15
N ARG A 41 -8.01 -23.01 4.04
CA ARG A 41 -9.21 -23.25 3.21
C ARG A 41 -8.87 -23.33 1.72
N ALA A 42 -7.97 -22.47 1.24
CA ALA A 42 -7.59 -22.41 -0.17
C ALA A 42 -6.70 -23.59 -0.59
N SER A 43 -5.77 -23.99 0.28
CA SER A 43 -4.82 -25.09 0.03
C SER A 43 -5.33 -26.47 0.43
N GLY A 44 -6.30 -26.55 1.35
CA GLY A 44 -6.66 -27.81 2.01
C GLY A 44 -5.63 -28.27 3.07
N ALA A 45 -4.58 -27.48 3.34
CA ALA A 45 -3.54 -27.82 4.29
C ALA A 45 -4.03 -27.73 5.75
N GLU A 46 -3.51 -28.61 6.61
CA GLU A 46 -3.73 -28.52 8.06
C GLU A 46 -2.82 -27.45 8.70
N GLU A 47 -1.61 -27.29 8.17
CA GLU A 47 -0.57 -26.43 8.74
C GLU A 47 -0.29 -25.21 7.86
N VAL A 48 0.05 -24.10 8.53
CA VAL A 48 0.55 -22.86 7.92
C VAL A 48 1.86 -22.55 8.62
N VAL A 49 2.90 -22.26 7.86
CA VAL A 49 4.23 -21.93 8.39
C VAL A 49 4.56 -20.46 8.14
N VAL A 50 5.37 -19.90 9.03
CA VAL A 50 6.00 -18.59 8.80
C VAL A 50 7.34 -18.80 8.13
N ILE A 51 7.53 -18.14 6.99
CA ILE A 51 8.79 -18.18 6.26
C ILE A 51 9.39 -16.79 6.17
N TYR A 52 10.71 -16.75 6.07
CA TYR A 52 11.49 -15.55 5.79
C TYR A 52 12.29 -15.80 4.52
N ASP A 53 11.75 -15.36 3.39
CA ASP A 53 12.41 -15.44 2.10
C ASP A 53 13.45 -14.31 2.03
N GLN A 54 14.72 -14.68 1.85
CA GLN A 54 15.84 -13.75 1.76
C GLN A 54 16.31 -13.59 0.31
N ASP A 55 16.98 -12.48 0.03
CA ASP A 55 17.64 -12.23 -1.26
C ASP A 55 16.69 -12.31 -2.48
N LEU A 56 15.41 -11.96 -2.28
CA LEU A 56 14.44 -11.91 -3.38
C LEU A 56 14.81 -10.79 -4.35
N GLU A 57 14.86 -11.10 -5.64
CA GLU A 57 15.15 -10.10 -6.67
C GLU A 57 13.92 -9.24 -6.96
N GLY A 58 14.06 -7.92 -6.83
CA GLY A 58 13.08 -6.93 -7.25
C GLY A 58 13.70 -5.87 -8.14
N GLU A 59 12.86 -4.99 -8.69
CA GLU A 59 13.30 -3.91 -9.59
C GLU A 59 14.33 -2.96 -8.94
N ARG A 60 14.33 -2.86 -7.60
CA ARG A 60 15.22 -2.00 -6.82
C ARG A 60 16.43 -2.75 -6.20
N GLY A 61 16.65 -4.00 -6.58
CA GLY A 61 17.68 -4.87 -5.99
C GLY A 61 17.08 -5.98 -5.14
N THR A 62 17.91 -6.58 -4.28
CA THR A 62 17.47 -7.68 -3.42
C THR A 62 16.71 -7.17 -2.20
N PHE A 63 15.68 -7.90 -1.78
CA PHE A 63 14.91 -7.61 -0.58
C PHE A 63 14.51 -8.90 0.14
N ASP A 64 14.20 -8.78 1.43
CA ASP A 64 13.71 -9.89 2.22
C ASP A 64 12.22 -9.73 2.49
N LYS A 65 11.52 -10.85 2.69
CA LYS A 65 10.07 -10.86 2.92
C LYS A 65 9.65 -11.96 3.86
N MET A 66 8.85 -11.60 4.87
CA MET A 66 8.15 -12.58 5.70
C MET A 66 6.82 -12.93 5.05
N ARG A 67 6.44 -14.21 5.09
CA ARG A 67 5.15 -14.68 4.58
C ARG A 67 4.56 -15.77 5.45
N LEU A 68 3.24 -15.88 5.42
CA LEU A 68 2.53 -17.11 5.76
C LEU A 68 2.51 -18.00 4.51
N ARG A 69 2.87 -19.27 4.65
CA ARG A 69 2.85 -20.24 3.54
C ARG A 69 2.10 -21.50 3.96
N ALA A 70 1.21 -21.95 3.10
CA ALA A 70 0.58 -23.27 3.16
C ALA A 70 0.93 -24.06 1.90
N TYR A 71 0.93 -25.38 2.01
CA TYR A 71 1.34 -26.28 0.95
C TYR A 71 0.23 -27.30 0.68
N ASP A 72 -0.04 -27.55 -0.59
CA ASP A 72 -0.62 -28.82 -1.01
C ASP A 72 0.44 -29.68 -1.73
N ASP A 73 -0.01 -30.71 -2.43
CA ASP A 73 0.88 -31.64 -3.15
C ASP A 73 1.60 -31.00 -4.34
N ASP A 74 1.10 -29.91 -4.93
CA ASP A 74 1.59 -29.34 -6.20
C ASP A 74 1.91 -27.84 -6.11
N HIS A 75 1.32 -27.12 -5.15
CA HIS A 75 1.28 -25.67 -5.08
C HIS A 75 1.74 -25.13 -3.72
N ASN A 76 2.25 -23.89 -3.77
CA ASN A 76 2.51 -23.06 -2.61
C ASN A 76 1.49 -21.93 -2.55
N TYR A 77 0.80 -21.78 -1.42
CA TYR A 77 -0.14 -20.70 -1.18
C TYR A 77 0.48 -19.71 -0.20
N THR A 78 0.57 -18.43 -0.54
CA THR A 78 1.22 -17.42 0.30
C THR A 78 0.39 -16.17 0.54
N LEU A 79 0.54 -15.62 1.74
CA LEU A 79 0.16 -14.25 2.10
C LEU A 79 1.35 -13.56 2.75
N ASP A 80 1.55 -12.30 2.41
CA ASP A 80 2.70 -11.54 2.89
C ASP A 80 2.47 -10.99 4.30
N LEU A 81 3.52 -11.04 5.11
CA LEU A 81 3.59 -10.36 6.40
C LEU A 81 4.38 -9.06 6.20
N GLY A 82 3.69 -7.94 6.34
CA GLY A 82 4.31 -6.62 6.32
C GLY A 82 4.93 -6.27 7.66
N VAL A 83 5.92 -5.38 7.64
CA VAL A 83 6.54 -4.81 8.85
C VAL A 83 5.90 -3.45 9.12
N THR A 84 5.67 -3.15 10.40
CA THR A 84 5.12 -1.86 10.84
C THR A 84 5.70 -1.47 12.19
N ASP A 85 5.70 -0.18 12.50
CA ASP A 85 6.07 0.40 13.80
C ASP A 85 4.85 0.78 14.65
N THR A 86 3.64 0.59 14.11
CA THR A 86 2.38 1.04 14.71
C THR A 86 1.82 0.09 15.77
N ASN A 87 2.41 -1.10 15.93
CA ASN A 87 1.90 -2.14 16.81
C ASN A 87 3.03 -2.91 17.53
N PRO A 88 2.75 -3.51 18.69
CA PRO A 88 3.78 -4.11 19.54
C PRO A 88 4.49 -5.34 18.95
N LEU A 89 3.88 -6.02 17.97
CA LEU A 89 4.50 -7.15 17.28
C LEU A 89 5.36 -6.74 16.09
N GLY A 90 5.22 -5.49 15.64
CA GLY A 90 5.97 -4.92 14.53
C GLY A 90 5.60 -5.51 13.17
N ILE A 91 4.49 -6.25 13.08
CA ILE A 91 4.06 -6.96 11.87
C ILE A 91 2.56 -6.83 11.65
N TYR A 92 2.13 -6.96 10.39
CA TYR A 92 0.72 -7.05 10.03
C TYR A 92 0.54 -8.00 8.85
N VAL A 93 -0.68 -8.50 8.67
CA VAL A 93 -1.07 -9.26 7.49
C VAL A 93 -2.24 -8.56 6.82
N GLY A 94 -2.17 -8.42 5.49
CA GLY A 94 -3.34 -8.02 4.72
C GLY A 94 -4.31 -9.20 4.60
N TYR A 95 -5.14 -9.44 5.62
CA TYR A 95 -6.09 -10.57 5.61
C TYR A 95 -7.15 -10.45 4.49
N ASP A 96 -7.26 -9.29 3.85
CA ASP A 96 -8.10 -8.94 2.71
C ASP A 96 -7.33 -8.95 1.38
N GLN A 97 -6.02 -9.25 1.39
CA GLN A 97 -5.23 -9.39 0.17
C GLN A 97 -5.51 -10.73 -0.52
N ASN A 98 -5.22 -10.79 -1.81
CA ASN A 98 -5.29 -12.03 -2.56
C ASN A 98 -4.20 -13.00 -2.08
N ILE A 99 -4.54 -14.29 -2.04
CA ILE A 99 -3.54 -15.34 -1.84
C ILE A 99 -2.79 -15.52 -3.16
N GLU A 100 -1.47 -15.45 -3.13
CA GLU A 100 -0.62 -15.83 -4.25
C GLU A 100 -0.47 -17.35 -4.25
N VAL A 101 -0.72 -17.99 -5.38
CA VAL A 101 -0.57 -19.44 -5.57
C VAL A 101 0.49 -19.68 -6.62
N TYR A 102 1.48 -20.50 -6.29
CA TYR A 102 2.57 -20.86 -7.18
C TYR A 102 2.54 -22.37 -7.45
N ASP A 103 2.40 -22.74 -8.72
CA ASP A 103 2.54 -24.11 -9.20
C ASP A 103 4.02 -24.46 -9.33
N ARG A 104 4.45 -25.48 -8.58
CA ARG A 104 5.85 -25.90 -8.52
C ARG A 104 6.31 -26.63 -9.78
N ASP A 105 5.38 -27.27 -10.48
CA ASP A 105 5.65 -28.07 -11.67
C ASP A 105 5.65 -27.21 -12.93
N ALA A 106 4.66 -26.32 -13.07
CA ALA A 106 4.53 -25.41 -14.20
C ALA A 106 5.42 -24.16 -14.08
N GLY A 107 5.78 -23.77 -12.85
CA GLY A 107 6.47 -22.52 -12.57
C GLY A 107 5.59 -21.28 -12.81
N GLU A 108 4.27 -21.45 -12.78
CA GLU A 108 3.28 -20.39 -13.00
C GLU A 108 2.70 -19.91 -11.67
N ALA A 109 2.27 -18.64 -11.63
CA ALA A 109 1.63 -18.06 -10.47
C ALA A 109 0.28 -17.45 -10.83
N TRP A 110 -0.70 -17.59 -9.94
CA TRP A 110 -1.99 -16.90 -10.01
C TRP A 110 -2.42 -16.42 -8.62
N GLN A 111 -3.58 -15.79 -8.56
CA GLN A 111 -4.12 -15.24 -7.33
C GLN A 111 -5.52 -15.76 -7.02
N ILE A 112 -5.84 -15.86 -5.73
CA ILE A 112 -7.17 -16.21 -5.22
C ILE A 112 -7.68 -15.06 -4.34
N THR A 113 -8.88 -14.56 -4.61
CA THR A 113 -9.50 -13.46 -3.86
C THR A 113 -9.80 -13.83 -2.39
N PRO A 114 -10.14 -12.86 -1.53
CA PRO A 114 -10.68 -13.13 -0.20
C PRO A 114 -11.86 -14.10 -0.15
N GLU A 115 -12.71 -14.03 -1.17
CA GLU A 115 -13.90 -14.87 -1.34
C GLU A 115 -13.57 -16.31 -1.76
N GLY A 116 -12.35 -16.55 -2.28
CA GLY A 116 -11.91 -17.86 -2.74
C GLY A 116 -12.00 -18.06 -4.25
N ASP A 117 -12.27 -17.00 -5.01
CA ASP A 117 -12.37 -17.07 -6.46
C ASP A 117 -10.99 -16.87 -7.11
N PRO A 118 -10.64 -17.65 -8.15
CA PRO A 118 -9.42 -17.40 -8.91
C PRO A 118 -9.54 -16.05 -9.63
N VAL A 119 -8.53 -15.21 -9.45
CA VAL A 119 -8.37 -13.96 -10.19
C VAL A 119 -8.00 -14.33 -11.62
N GLN A 120 -8.89 -14.05 -12.58
CA GLN A 120 -8.53 -14.20 -13.98
C GLN A 120 -7.43 -13.19 -14.29
N PRO A 121 -6.34 -13.62 -14.96
CA PRO A 121 -5.43 -12.64 -15.54
C PRO A 121 -6.24 -11.85 -16.56
N ASP A 122 -6.53 -10.59 -16.27
CA ASP A 122 -7.12 -9.70 -17.27
C ASP A 122 -6.25 -9.78 -18.52
N ALA A 123 -6.91 -9.96 -19.67
CA ALA A 123 -6.29 -10.09 -20.99
C ALA A 123 -5.51 -8.84 -21.46
N ASP A 124 -5.18 -7.94 -20.55
CA ASP A 124 -4.32 -6.76 -20.73
C ASP A 124 -2.98 -6.84 -19.96
N THR A 125 -2.63 -8.00 -19.39
CA THR A 125 -1.27 -8.25 -18.86
C THR A 125 -0.38 -9.12 -19.77
N SER A 126 -0.80 -9.32 -21.02
CA SER A 126 -0.06 -10.11 -22.03
C SER A 126 0.67 -9.29 -23.11
N GLU A 127 1.09 -8.04 -22.83
CA GLU A 127 1.94 -7.26 -23.77
C GLU A 127 3.32 -6.83 -23.23
N ALA A 128 3.74 -7.27 -22.04
CA ALA A 128 5.09 -6.97 -21.54
C ALA A 128 6.12 -8.11 -21.67
N ASN A 129 5.75 -9.28 -22.20
CA ASN A 129 6.70 -10.41 -22.33
C ASN A 129 6.68 -11.11 -23.69
N ARG A 130 6.50 -10.34 -24.77
CA ARG A 130 6.87 -10.77 -26.13
C ARG A 130 7.92 -9.84 -26.72
N ARG A 131 9.18 -10.09 -26.37
CA ARG A 131 10.30 -9.81 -27.28
C ARG A 131 11.23 -11.00 -27.33
N GLU A 132 10.91 -11.86 -28.30
CA GLU A 132 11.83 -12.45 -29.28
C GLU A 132 13.29 -12.55 -28.82
N GLU A 133 13.73 -13.78 -28.50
CA GLU A 133 15.10 -14.20 -28.82
C GLU A 133 15.34 -14.02 -30.32
N PRO A 134 16.46 -13.41 -30.75
CA PRO A 134 17.04 -13.68 -32.05
C PRO A 134 18.33 -14.47 -31.86
N THR A 135 18.24 -15.78 -32.10
CA THR A 135 19.37 -16.58 -32.54
C THR A 135 19.98 -15.95 -33.80
N ALA A 136 21.28 -15.64 -33.82
CA ALA A 136 22.04 -15.59 -35.07
C ALA A 136 23.54 -15.75 -34.83
N ARG A 137 24.05 -16.87 -35.34
CA ARG A 137 25.46 -17.24 -35.44
C ARG A 137 25.92 -16.99 -36.89
N GLU A 138 27.06 -16.28 -37.01
CA GLU A 138 28.08 -16.29 -38.08
C GLU A 138 27.78 -15.82 -39.54
N ALA A 139 28.66 -14.89 -39.97
CA ALA A 139 29.40 -14.82 -41.25
C ALA A 139 29.03 -13.78 -42.35
N ASP A 140 29.89 -12.74 -42.41
CA ASP A 140 30.74 -12.33 -43.56
C ASP A 140 30.41 -11.10 -44.47
N ALA A 141 31.50 -10.37 -44.75
CA ALA A 141 31.87 -9.52 -45.90
C ALA A 141 31.37 -8.06 -46.07
N SER A 142 32.20 -7.13 -45.56
CA SER A 142 32.87 -5.99 -46.24
C SER A 142 32.20 -5.17 -47.38
N ARG A 143 32.08 -3.84 -47.17
CA ARG A 143 32.64 -2.68 -47.97
C ARG A 143 31.69 -1.45 -48.00
N GLY A 144 32.22 -0.26 -47.65
CA GLY A 144 31.62 1.06 -47.96
C GLY A 144 31.91 1.52 -49.41
N PRO A 145 31.85 2.83 -49.79
CA PRO A 145 31.64 4.05 -48.97
C PRO A 145 30.80 5.23 -49.63
N SER A 146 30.65 6.34 -48.87
CA SER A 146 30.70 7.78 -49.29
C SER A 146 29.42 8.65 -49.55
N SER A 147 29.37 9.78 -48.79
CA SER A 147 28.92 11.16 -49.13
C SER A 147 27.39 11.46 -49.25
N SER A 148 26.78 12.61 -48.89
CA SER A 148 27.13 13.90 -48.23
C SER A 148 25.89 14.83 -48.20
N SER A 149 25.70 15.66 -47.14
CA SER A 149 24.95 16.97 -47.07
C SER A 149 23.39 16.94 -47.21
N THR A 150 22.51 17.74 -46.57
CA THR A 150 22.54 19.13 -46.02
C THR A 150 21.25 19.45 -45.20
N GLN A 151 21.37 20.31 -44.16
CA GLN A 151 20.47 21.39 -43.64
C GLN A 151 19.04 21.17 -43.03
N SER A 152 18.94 21.59 -41.74
CA SER A 152 18.00 22.51 -41.02
C SER A 152 16.50 22.58 -41.41
N THR A 153 15.49 22.65 -40.52
CA THR A 153 15.21 23.55 -39.36
C THR A 153 14.01 23.07 -38.50
N ASP A 154 13.98 23.51 -37.22
CA ASP A 154 12.82 23.85 -36.35
C ASP A 154 11.83 22.80 -35.77
N SER A 155 12.06 22.46 -34.49
CA SER A 155 11.20 22.42 -33.27
C SER A 155 9.66 22.68 -33.42
N PRO A 156 8.79 22.02 -32.60
CA PRO A 156 8.80 22.20 -31.15
C PRO A 156 8.69 20.93 -30.30
N THR A 157 9.39 21.00 -29.17
CA THR A 157 9.03 20.51 -27.84
C THR A 157 7.62 19.93 -27.70
N GLN A 158 7.52 18.65 -27.37
CA GLN A 158 6.41 18.19 -26.54
C GLN A 158 6.91 17.10 -25.58
N SER A 159 6.99 17.53 -24.33
CA SER A 159 6.86 16.75 -23.10
C SER A 159 7.71 15.50 -23.00
N THR A 160 8.90 15.70 -22.45
CA THR A 160 9.42 14.81 -21.41
C THR A 160 8.28 14.54 -20.44
N GLU A 161 7.62 13.38 -20.54
CA GLU A 161 6.85 12.87 -19.41
C GLU A 161 7.86 12.72 -18.27
N PRO A 162 7.65 13.37 -17.12
CA PRO A 162 8.50 13.16 -15.98
C PRO A 162 8.41 11.69 -15.61
N ALA A 163 9.57 11.09 -15.37
CA ALA A 163 9.73 9.77 -14.81
C ALA A 163 8.66 9.52 -13.74
N SER A 164 7.86 8.46 -13.92
CA SER A 164 6.86 8.01 -12.96
C SER A 164 7.51 7.96 -11.59
N SER A 165 7.11 8.91 -10.76
CA SER A 165 7.62 9.08 -9.40
C SER A 165 7.10 7.92 -8.57
N GLU A 166 7.97 7.36 -7.74
CA GLU A 166 7.74 6.20 -6.87
C GLU A 166 6.69 6.47 -5.75
N GLY A 167 5.45 6.70 -6.13
CA GLY A 167 4.31 6.88 -5.23
C GLY A 167 3.02 6.28 -5.81
N PRO A 168 1.99 6.09 -4.98
CA PRO A 168 0.71 5.57 -5.46
C PRO A 168 0.12 6.48 -6.53
N SER A 169 -0.54 5.87 -7.52
CA SER A 169 -1.21 6.60 -8.58
C SER A 169 -2.36 7.44 -8.03
N GLN A 170 -2.74 8.50 -8.75
CA GLN A 170 -3.86 9.37 -8.35
C GLN A 170 -5.16 8.56 -8.15
N ALA A 171 -5.39 7.53 -8.97
CA ALA A 171 -6.56 6.68 -8.85
C ALA A 171 -6.58 5.85 -7.55
N GLU A 172 -5.41 5.41 -7.08
CA GLU A 172 -5.27 4.69 -5.81
C GLU A 172 -5.45 5.64 -4.62
N ILE A 173 -4.91 6.85 -4.71
CA ILE A 173 -5.10 7.91 -3.71
C ILE A 173 -6.59 8.28 -3.59
N ASP A 174 -7.29 8.44 -4.73
CA ASP A 174 -8.72 8.73 -4.76
C ASP A 174 -9.55 7.59 -4.13
N ARG A 175 -9.20 6.33 -4.43
CA ARG A 175 -9.86 5.16 -3.86
C ARG A 175 -9.64 5.07 -2.35
N ALA A 176 -8.42 5.27 -1.88
CA ALA A 176 -8.10 5.27 -0.45
C ALA A 176 -8.86 6.38 0.30
N ALA A 177 -8.97 7.57 -0.29
CA ALA A 177 -9.74 8.67 0.28
C ALA A 177 -11.25 8.36 0.35
N GLU A 178 -11.85 7.79 -0.70
CA GLU A 178 -13.29 7.47 -0.71
C GLU A 178 -13.63 6.37 0.31
N VAL A 179 -12.72 5.41 0.49
CA VAL A 179 -12.84 4.36 1.50
C VAL A 179 -12.85 4.98 2.91
N LEU A 180 -11.92 5.89 3.21
CA LEU A 180 -11.89 6.60 4.49
C LEU A 180 -13.15 7.47 4.68
N LEU A 181 -13.56 8.21 3.65
CA LEU A 181 -14.77 9.04 3.67
C LEU A 181 -16.03 8.22 3.97
N THR A 182 -16.17 7.06 3.35
CA THR A 182 -17.32 6.17 3.55
C THR A 182 -17.44 5.71 5.00
N ARG A 183 -16.31 5.47 5.66
CA ARG A 183 -16.25 5.07 7.07
C ARG A 183 -16.52 6.26 8.00
N VAL A 184 -15.97 7.43 7.68
CA VAL A 184 -16.16 8.69 8.42
C VAL A 184 -17.63 9.14 8.38
N ARG A 185 -18.33 8.95 7.25
CA ARG A 185 -19.76 9.29 7.11
C ARG A 185 -20.68 8.56 8.09
N GLN A 186 -20.23 7.46 8.70
CA GLN A 186 -20.99 6.72 9.71
C GLN A 186 -20.85 7.33 11.11
N GLN A 187 -19.97 8.33 11.28
CA GLN A 187 -19.67 8.98 12.56
C GLN A 187 -20.34 10.36 12.67
N PRO A 188 -20.67 10.83 13.89
CA PRO A 188 -21.20 12.18 14.11
C PRO A 188 -20.21 13.26 13.66
N SER A 189 -20.66 14.22 12.84
CA SER A 189 -19.80 15.27 12.27
C SER A 189 -19.15 16.20 13.31
N GLU A 190 -19.76 16.34 14.49
CA GLU A 190 -19.27 17.18 15.59
C GLU A 190 -18.23 16.48 16.47
N GLN A 191 -18.10 15.15 16.35
CA GLN A 191 -17.16 14.38 17.15
C GLN A 191 -15.72 14.72 16.76
N ARG A 192 -14.81 14.71 17.75
CA ARG A 192 -13.39 14.94 17.51
C ARG A 192 -12.73 13.70 16.92
N VAL A 193 -11.85 13.91 15.95
CA VAL A 193 -11.05 12.87 15.30
C VAL A 193 -10.24 12.08 16.31
N GLY A 194 -9.65 12.74 17.32
CA GLY A 194 -8.87 12.08 18.36
C GLY A 194 -9.70 11.19 19.30
N GLU A 195 -11.01 11.38 19.31
CA GLU A 195 -11.98 10.60 20.10
C GLU A 195 -12.80 9.65 19.22
N THR A 196 -12.47 9.54 17.93
CA THR A 196 -13.22 8.75 16.96
C THR A 196 -12.42 7.53 16.54
N THR A 197 -13.02 6.36 16.65
CA THR A 197 -12.48 5.09 16.15
C THR A 197 -13.37 4.62 15.01
N ILE A 198 -12.76 4.36 13.85
CA ILE A 198 -13.41 3.68 12.73
C ILE A 198 -13.06 2.18 12.75
N PRO A 199 -13.71 1.31 11.97
CA PRO A 199 -13.50 -0.14 12.05
C PRO A 199 -12.04 -0.61 11.93
N ASP A 200 -11.18 0.16 11.27
CA ASP A 200 -9.77 -0.19 11.06
C ASP A 200 -8.82 0.47 12.08
N GLY A 201 -9.33 1.24 13.05
CA GLY A 201 -8.54 1.89 14.09
C GLY A 201 -8.89 3.37 14.34
N PRO A 202 -8.08 4.08 15.15
CA PRO A 202 -8.28 5.49 15.45
C PRO A 202 -8.27 6.36 14.19
N LEU A 203 -9.27 7.24 14.05
CA LEU A 203 -9.41 8.07 12.84
C LEU A 203 -8.20 8.99 12.64
N GLY A 204 -7.61 9.50 13.72
CA GLY A 204 -6.41 10.34 13.66
C GLY A 204 -5.21 9.62 13.04
N GLU A 205 -4.98 8.35 13.41
CA GLU A 205 -3.90 7.54 12.84
C GLU A 205 -4.15 7.23 11.36
N LYS A 206 -5.41 7.03 10.97
CA LYS A 206 -5.76 6.80 9.56
C LYS A 206 -5.57 8.03 8.68
N LEU A 207 -5.83 9.23 9.21
CA LEU A 207 -5.52 10.47 8.49
C LEU A 207 -4.03 10.68 8.34
N LEU A 208 -3.26 10.39 9.39
CA LEU A 208 -1.80 10.45 9.34
C LEU A 208 -1.25 9.45 8.31
N GLY A 209 -1.69 8.19 8.38
CA GLY A 209 -1.29 7.15 7.43
C GLY A 209 -1.69 7.48 5.99
N PHE A 210 -2.85 8.10 5.76
CA PHE A 210 -3.25 8.56 4.43
C PHE A 210 -2.35 9.68 3.90
N ALA A 211 -1.95 10.62 4.75
CA ALA A 211 -1.01 11.66 4.38
C ALA A 211 0.37 11.10 4.02
N THR A 212 0.89 10.18 4.84
CA THR A 212 2.14 9.45 4.55
C THR A 212 2.05 8.65 3.26
N TYR A 213 0.91 7.98 3.03
CA TYR A 213 0.64 7.25 1.78
C TYR A 213 0.69 8.17 0.55
N CYS A 214 0.19 9.41 0.68
CA CYS A 214 0.30 10.44 -0.36
C CYS A 214 1.68 11.12 -0.43
N GLY A 215 2.68 10.64 0.32
CA GLY A 215 4.02 11.22 0.37
C GLY A 215 4.09 12.59 1.05
N ARG A 216 3.13 12.92 1.94
CA ARG A 216 3.09 14.17 2.68
C ARG A 216 3.81 14.02 4.02
N ASP A 217 4.68 14.97 4.32
CA ASP A 217 5.44 15.01 5.57
C ASP A 217 4.67 15.76 6.69
N GLU A 218 5.24 15.77 7.90
CA GLU A 218 4.67 16.48 9.05
C GLU A 218 4.53 17.99 8.82
N GLY A 219 5.44 18.58 8.03
CA GLY A 219 5.38 20.00 7.68
C GLY A 219 4.17 20.32 6.80
N TYR A 220 3.87 19.44 5.84
CA TYR A 220 2.68 19.53 5.01
C TYR A 220 1.41 19.40 5.84
N LEU A 221 1.35 18.42 6.75
CA LEU A 221 0.21 18.25 7.65
C LEU A 221 0.00 19.45 8.57
N SER A 222 1.07 20.06 9.06
CA SER A 222 0.98 21.28 9.86
C SER A 222 0.26 22.41 9.10
N ARG A 223 0.59 22.60 7.81
CA ARG A 223 -0.09 23.59 6.95
C ARG A 223 -1.58 23.29 6.77
N VAL A 224 -1.94 22.02 6.59
CA VAL A 224 -3.34 21.59 6.48
C VAL A 224 -4.11 21.87 7.77
N LEU A 225 -3.48 21.65 8.93
CA LEU A 225 -4.07 21.92 10.25
C LEU A 225 -4.21 23.43 10.51
N ASP A 226 -3.24 24.24 10.10
CA ASP A 226 -3.27 25.69 10.20
C ASP A 226 -4.47 26.28 9.43
N VAL A 227 -4.72 25.80 8.21
CA VAL A 227 -5.90 26.18 7.41
C VAL A 227 -7.21 25.85 8.14
N LYS A 228 -7.25 24.74 8.89
CA LYS A 228 -8.42 24.38 9.70
C LYS A 228 -8.41 25.01 11.10
N SER A 229 -7.42 25.83 11.42
CA SER A 229 -7.25 26.54 12.70
C SER A 229 -7.28 25.60 13.91
N VAL A 230 -6.67 24.42 13.78
CA VAL A 230 -6.56 23.41 14.84
C VAL A 230 -5.10 23.12 15.14
N SER A 231 -4.80 22.75 16.39
CA SER A 231 -3.41 22.54 16.81
C SER A 231 -2.88 21.13 16.55
N GLY A 232 -3.76 20.19 16.17
CA GLY A 232 -3.41 18.81 15.91
C GLY A 232 -4.51 18.02 15.21
N ILE A 233 -4.14 16.89 14.59
CA ILE A 233 -5.09 16.00 13.87
C ILE A 233 -6.23 15.57 14.80
N GLY A 234 -5.95 15.30 16.08
CA GLY A 234 -6.95 14.89 17.06
C GLY A 234 -8.02 15.94 17.37
N GLU A 235 -7.74 17.23 17.11
CA GLU A 235 -8.67 18.33 17.37
C GLU A 235 -9.61 18.62 16.20
N LEU A 236 -9.34 18.05 15.02
CA LEU A 236 -10.26 18.11 13.89
C LEU A 236 -11.60 17.51 14.28
N THR A 237 -12.69 18.07 13.77
CA THR A 237 -13.98 17.40 13.82
C THR A 237 -14.12 16.43 12.65
N VAL A 238 -14.89 15.36 12.83
CA VAL A 238 -15.22 14.39 11.77
C VAL A 238 -15.78 15.11 10.54
N GLY A 239 -16.54 16.19 10.72
CA GLY A 239 -17.09 17.01 9.64
C GLY A 239 -16.03 17.76 8.81
N GLN A 240 -14.84 18.01 9.36
CA GLN A 240 -13.72 18.65 8.65
C GLN A 240 -12.86 17.67 7.86
N VAL A 241 -13.01 16.37 8.10
CA VAL A 241 -12.20 15.32 7.47
C VAL A 241 -12.28 15.31 5.94
N PRO A 242 -13.44 15.51 5.29
CA PRO A 242 -13.51 15.54 3.83
C PRO A 242 -12.63 16.62 3.20
N ASP A 243 -12.62 17.81 3.79
CA ASP A 243 -11.80 18.92 3.31
C ASP A 243 -10.31 18.65 3.53
N VAL A 244 -9.97 18.04 4.67
CA VAL A 244 -8.59 17.64 4.99
C VAL A 244 -8.08 16.60 3.99
N LEU A 245 -8.90 15.61 3.65
CA LEU A 245 -8.55 14.63 2.61
C LEU A 245 -8.36 15.30 1.25
N ALA A 246 -9.23 16.25 0.87
CA ALA A 246 -9.07 16.98 -0.39
C ALA A 246 -7.74 17.75 -0.45
N MET A 247 -7.37 18.43 0.64
CA MET A 247 -6.10 19.15 0.72
C MET A 247 -4.88 18.22 0.73
N ILE A 248 -4.95 17.04 1.37
CA ILE A 248 -3.85 16.07 1.36
C ILE A 248 -3.60 15.49 -0.04
N LYS A 249 -4.68 15.22 -0.77
CA LYS A 249 -4.65 14.68 -2.13
C LYS A 249 -4.03 15.67 -3.12
N ASP A 250 -4.40 16.93 -3.01
CA ASP A 250 -4.02 17.96 -3.97
C ASP A 250 -3.44 19.20 -3.28
N GLU A 251 -2.16 19.46 -3.55
CA GLU A 251 -1.47 20.62 -3.00
C GLU A 251 -2.01 21.95 -3.51
N GLU A 252 -2.57 21.98 -4.72
CA GLU A 252 -3.18 23.20 -5.23
C GLU A 252 -4.44 23.56 -4.44
N THR A 253 -5.23 22.56 -4.04
CA THR A 253 -6.35 22.73 -3.11
C THR A 253 -5.88 23.31 -1.76
N LEU A 254 -4.77 22.82 -1.20
CA LEU A 254 -4.20 23.41 0.02
C LEU A 254 -3.79 24.87 -0.19
N ARG A 255 -3.05 25.19 -1.26
CA ARG A 255 -2.62 26.56 -1.56
C ARG A 255 -3.78 27.53 -1.73
N GLN A 256 -4.86 27.10 -2.36
CA GLN A 256 -6.06 27.93 -2.50
C GLN A 256 -6.66 28.28 -1.14
N ASN A 257 -6.71 27.32 -0.21
CA ASN A 257 -7.22 27.55 1.13
C ASN A 257 -6.26 28.38 2.00
N GLU A 258 -4.94 28.27 1.79
CA GLU A 258 -3.96 29.15 2.44
C GLU A 258 -4.03 30.60 1.93
N SER A 259 -4.35 30.79 0.65
CA SER A 259 -4.48 32.11 0.03
C SER A 259 -5.79 32.82 0.36
N PHE A 260 -6.71 32.15 1.06
CA PHE A 260 -7.98 32.74 1.46
C PHE A 260 -7.78 33.65 2.67
N GLU A 261 -7.48 34.93 2.41
CA GLU A 261 -7.71 35.98 3.41
C GLU A 261 -9.21 36.25 3.49
N PRO A 262 -9.85 36.18 4.68
CA PRO A 262 -11.23 36.60 4.82
C PRO A 262 -11.30 38.09 4.45
N ASP A 263 -12.08 38.43 3.42
CA ASP A 263 -12.36 39.81 3.03
C ASP A 263 -12.78 40.62 4.28
N THR A 264 -11.85 41.40 4.82
CA THR A 264 -12.11 42.34 5.93
C THR A 264 -12.94 43.55 5.49
N ASP A 265 -13.45 43.55 4.26
CA ASP A 265 -14.19 44.65 3.62
C ASP A 265 -15.72 44.48 3.67
N LEU A 266 -16.25 43.84 4.72
CA LEU A 266 -17.67 43.96 5.06
C LEU A 266 -17.86 44.95 6.22
N PRO A 267 -18.47 46.12 5.98
CA PRO A 267 -18.82 47.04 7.06
C PRO A 267 -19.86 46.39 7.97
N PHE A 268 -19.59 46.45 9.28
CA PHE A 268 -20.47 46.01 10.37
C PHE A 268 -21.90 46.56 10.26
#